data_AF-A0A7J3LZZ0-F1
#
_entry.id   AF-A0A7J3LZZ0-F1
#
_cell.length_a   1.000
_cell.length_b   1.000
_cell.length_c   1.000
_cell.angle_alpha   90.00
_cell.angle_beta   90.00
_cell.angle_gamma   90.00
#
_symmetry.space_group_name_H-M   'P 1'
#
loop_
_entity.id
_entity.type
_entity.pdbx_description
1 polymer ?
#
loop_
_entity_poly.entity_id
_entity_poly.type
_entity_poly.pdbx_seq_one_letter_code
_entity_poly.pdbx_strand_id
1 'polypeptide(L)'
;MATVWSASRGEFSIGDYYYFSKLTKIAEREKLEMQEEKSFAKLGDYDVIVFNYPEIKFSANDIAKIRKWASMGKKIVFAGYYSNVD
;
A
#
# COMPACT_ATOMS: atom_id res chain seq x y z
N MET A 1 -14.91 3.37 1.13
CA MET A 1 -13.62 3.66 0.48
C MET A 1 -12.75 2.45 0.70
N ALA A 2 -12.55 1.62 -0.32
CA ALA A 2 -11.80 0.38 -0.22
C ALA A 2 -10.29 0.69 -0.20
N THR A 3 -9.60 0.25 0.86
CA THR A 3 -8.16 0.52 1.05
C THR A 3 -7.40 -0.78 1.00
N VAL A 4 -6.36 -0.81 0.17
CA VAL A 4 -5.47 -1.97 0.04
C VAL A 4 -4.06 -1.63 0.52
N TRP A 5 -3.54 -2.52 1.34
CA TRP A 5 -2.14 -2.59 1.68
C TRP A 5 -1.45 -3.53 0.71
N SER A 6 -0.52 -3.02 -0.09
CA SER A 6 0.22 -3.86 -1.02
C SER A 6 1.16 -4.78 -0.25
N ALA A 7 1.28 -6.03 -0.72
CA ALA A 7 2.32 -6.99 -0.37
C ALA A 7 2.98 -7.56 -1.65
N SER A 8 3.01 -6.75 -2.71
CA SER A 8 3.44 -7.13 -4.06
C SER A 8 4.90 -6.77 -4.39
N ARG A 9 5.55 -5.97 -3.54
CA ARG A 9 6.94 -5.50 -3.64
C ARG A 9 7.73 -5.72 -2.35
N GLY A 10 7.36 -6.71 -1.55
CA GLY A 10 8.03 -6.96 -0.27
C GLY A 10 7.73 -5.88 0.77
N GLU A 11 6.57 -5.22 0.67
CA GLU A 11 6.12 -4.27 1.67
C GLU A 11 5.97 -4.96 3.04
N PHE A 12 6.22 -4.19 4.10
CA PHE A 12 5.93 -4.62 5.47
C PHE A 12 4.42 -4.78 5.65
N SER A 13 3.98 -5.98 6.00
CA SER A 13 2.55 -6.33 6.14
C SER A 13 1.84 -5.52 7.23
N ILE A 14 0.61 -5.09 6.93
CA ILE A 14 -0.30 -4.50 7.95
C ILE A 14 -0.75 -5.52 8.99
N GLY A 15 -0.67 -6.81 8.66
CA GLY A 15 -0.99 -7.93 9.56
C GLY A 15 0.08 -8.16 10.63
N ASP A 16 1.23 -7.48 10.56
CA ASP A 16 2.21 -7.52 11.64
C ASP A 16 1.73 -6.67 12.83
N TYR A 17 0.99 -7.34 13.72
CA TYR A 17 0.40 -6.74 14.91
C TYR A 17 1.42 -6.09 15.84
N TYR A 18 2.70 -6.48 15.76
CA TYR A 18 3.75 -5.87 16.57
C TYR A 18 3.97 -4.40 16.19
N TYR A 19 3.94 -4.09 14.88
CA TYR A 19 4.16 -2.73 14.38
C TYR A 19 2.87 -1.92 14.26
N PHE A 20 1.74 -2.55 13.91
CA PHE A 20 0.56 -1.82 13.46
C PHE A 20 -0.68 -1.94 14.35
N SER A 21 -0.58 -2.50 15.56
CA SER A 21 -1.73 -2.65 16.47
C SER A 21 -2.54 -1.36 16.74
N LYS A 22 -1.91 -0.18 16.75
CA LYS A 22 -2.62 1.10 16.87
C LYS A 22 -3.37 1.47 15.60
N LEU A 23 -2.76 1.25 14.44
CA LEU A 23 -3.37 1.52 13.14
C LEU A 23 -4.56 0.61 12.89
N THR A 24 -4.44 -0.68 13.24
CA THR A 24 -5.55 -1.65 13.19
C THR A 24 -6.73 -1.18 14.04
N LYS A 25 -6.50 -0.78 15.30
CA LYS A 25 -7.56 -0.26 16.19
C LYS A 25 -8.23 1.00 15.65
N ILE A 26 -7.47 1.88 15.01
CA ILE A 26 -8.02 3.09 14.38
C ILE A 26 -8.86 2.69 13.16
N ALA A 27 -8.35 1.81 12.29
CA ALA A 27 -9.10 1.34 11.12
C ALA A 27 -10.41 0.65 11.50
N GLU A 28 -10.40 -0.21 12.52
CA GLU A 28 -11.61 -0.85 13.07
C GLU A 28 -12.63 0.19 13.56
N ARG A 29 -12.16 1.18 14.34
CA ARG A 29 -13.01 2.27 14.86
C ARG A 29 -13.65 3.09 13.74
N GLU A 30 -12.87 3.40 12.70
CA GLU A 30 -13.30 4.17 11.54
C GLU A 30 -14.01 3.31 10.48
N LYS A 31 -14.22 2.01 10.74
CA LYS A 31 -14.83 1.04 9.81
C LYS A 31 -14.13 0.99 8.44
N LEU A 32 -12.82 1.15 8.44
CA LEU A 32 -11.97 1.00 7.27
C LEU A 32 -11.65 -0.48 7.07
N GLU A 33 -12.11 -1.05 5.96
CA GLU A 33 -11.61 -2.35 5.51
C GLU A 33 -10.19 -2.17 4.97
N MET A 34 -9.21 -2.65 5.73
CA MET A 34 -7.83 -2.78 5.26
C MET A 34 -7.61 -4.20 4.75
N GLN A 35 -7.47 -4.33 3.43
CA GLN A 35 -7.18 -5.61 2.79
C GLN A 35 -5.71 -5.66 2.41
N GLU A 36 -5.09 -6.83 2.51
CA GLU A 36 -3.73 -7.05 1.98
C GLU A 36 -3.82 -7.75 0.61
N GLU A 37 -3.09 -7.24 -0.39
CA GLU A 37 -3.08 -7.80 -1.75
C GLU A 37 -1.66 -8.00 -2.27
N LYS A 38 -1.38 -9.23 -2.69
CA LYS A 38 -0.06 -9.66 -3.21
C LYS A 38 0.05 -9.47 -4.71
N SER A 39 -1.07 -9.45 -5.43
CA SER A 39 -1.10 -9.22 -6.86
C SER A 39 -1.07 -7.74 -7.19
N PHE A 40 0.04 -7.26 -7.74
CA PHE A 40 0.17 -5.89 -8.22
C PHE A 40 -0.96 -5.49 -9.18
N ALA A 41 -1.42 -6.42 -10.02
CA ALA A 41 -2.47 -6.15 -11.01
C ALA A 41 -3.83 -5.82 -10.36
N LYS A 42 -4.14 -6.42 -9.21
CA LYS A 42 -5.41 -6.25 -8.49
C LYS A 42 -5.46 -4.97 -7.65
N LEU A 43 -4.33 -4.34 -7.37
CA LEU A 43 -4.29 -3.07 -6.62
C LEU A 43 -5.14 -1.97 -7.28
N GLY A 44 -5.29 -2.03 -8.61
CA GLY A 44 -6.14 -1.12 -9.37
C GLY A 44 -7.64 -1.21 -9.05
N ASP A 45 -8.10 -2.21 -8.32
CA ASP A 45 -9.52 -2.39 -7.98
C ASP A 45 -9.93 -1.56 -6.76
N TYR A 46 -8.97 -0.98 -6.03
CA TYR A 46 -9.19 -0.28 -4.76
C TYR A 46 -9.12 1.25 -4.90
N ASP A 47 -9.77 1.98 -4.00
CA ASP A 47 -9.80 3.45 -4.01
C ASP A 47 -8.49 4.05 -3.49
N VAL A 48 -7.91 3.41 -2.48
CA VAL A 48 -6.66 3.80 -1.83
C VAL A 48 -5.68 2.64 -1.88
N ILE A 49 -4.46 2.91 -2.35
CA ILE A 49 -3.38 1.92 -2.46
C ILE A 49 -2.22 2.39 -1.59
N VAL A 50 -1.81 1.56 -0.64
CA VAL A 50 -0.69 1.82 0.27
C VAL A 50 0.49 0.93 -0.11
N PHE A 51 1.61 1.55 -0.45
CA PHE A 51 2.91 0.91 -0.61
C PHE A 51 3.76 1.26 0.61
N ASN A 52 3.76 0.37 1.62
CA ASN A 52 4.51 0.60 2.86
C ASN A 52 5.86 -0.11 2.82
N TYR A 53 6.93 0.68 2.71
CA TYR A 53 8.30 0.22 2.63
C TYR A 53 8.50 -0.87 1.56
N PRO A 54 8.24 -0.57 0.27
CA PRO A 54 8.47 -1.54 -0.80
C PRO A 54 9.97 -1.80 -0.95
N GLU A 55 10.39 -3.05 -0.76
CA GLU A 55 11.79 -3.48 -0.88
C GLU A 55 12.19 -3.86 -2.31
N ILE A 56 11.21 -4.22 -3.14
CA ILE A 56 11.41 -4.60 -4.54
C ILE A 56 11.19 -3.37 -5.42
N LYS A 57 12.17 -3.08 -6.29
CA LYS A 57 12.08 -1.99 -7.26
C LYS A 57 10.85 -2.15 -8.17
N PHE A 58 10.20 -1.02 -8.45
CA PHE A 58 9.11 -0.95 -9.43
C PHE A 58 9.69 -0.99 -10.85
N SER A 59 9.12 -1.82 -11.71
CA SER A 59 9.44 -1.84 -13.13
C SER A 59 8.79 -0.67 -13.86
N ALA A 60 9.19 -0.40 -15.10
CA ALA A 60 8.56 0.62 -15.94
C ALA A 60 7.05 0.38 -16.12
N ASN A 61 6.62 -0.89 -16.21
CA ASN A 61 5.20 -1.26 -16.31
C ASN A 61 4.43 -0.93 -15.02
N ASP A 62 5.06 -1.15 -13.87
CA ASP A 62 4.46 -0.83 -12.57
C ASP A 62 4.26 0.68 -12.42
N ILE A 63 5.29 1.45 -12.78
CA ILE A 63 5.23 2.92 -12.77
C ILE A 63 4.12 3.42 -13.71
N ALA A 64 4.00 2.84 -14.91
CA ALA A 64 2.94 3.19 -15.85
C ALA A 64 1.54 2.92 -15.26
N LYS A 65 1.34 1.78 -14.59
CA LYS A 65 0.08 1.45 -13.91
C LYS A 65 -0.22 2.39 -12.76
N ILE A 66 0.77 2.68 -11.90
CA ILE A 66 0.64 3.63 -10.78
C ILE A 66 0.23 5.00 -11.30
N ARG A 67 0.89 5.51 -12.35
CA ARG A 67 0.54 6.79 -12.98
C ARG A 67 -0.88 6.78 -13.54
N LYS A 68 -1.29 5.68 -14.20
CA LYS A 68 -2.66 5.50 -14.69
C LYS A 68 -3.67 5.56 -13.55
N TRP A 69 -3.45 4.82 -12.47
CA TRP A 69 -4.33 4.82 -11.29
C TRP A 69 -4.46 6.20 -10.66
N ALA A 70 -3.35 6.92 -10.50
CA ALA A 70 -3.36 8.30 -10.00
C ALA A 70 -4.18 9.23 -10.91
N SER A 71 -4.03 9.11 -12.23
CA SER A 71 -4.80 9.90 -13.20
C SER A 71 -6.31 9.59 -13.19
N MET A 72 -6.70 8.41 -12.72
CA MET A 72 -8.10 8.01 -12.52
C MET A 72 -8.68 8.50 -11.18
N GLY A 73 -7.92 9.28 -10.40
CA GLY A 73 -8.36 9.83 -9.11
C GLY A 73 -8.17 8.91 -7.90
N LYS A 74 -7.48 7.77 -8.07
CA LYS A 74 -7.13 6.88 -6.94
C LYS A 74 -6.10 7.55 -6.04
N LYS A 75 -6.20 7.32 -4.73
CA LYS A 75 -5.20 7.81 -3.77
C LYS A 75 -4.09 6.79 -3.64
N ILE A 76 -2.86 7.22 -3.82
CA ILE A 76 -1.69 6.34 -3.72
C ILE A 76 -0.77 6.89 -2.65
N VAL A 77 -0.49 6.08 -1.63
CA VAL A 77 0.35 6.41 -0.49
C VAL A 77 1.64 5.61 -0.61
N PHE A 78 2.76 6.30 -0.69
CA PHE A 78 4.09 5.70 -0.56
C PHE A 78 4.65 6.06 0.80
N ALA A 79 4.76 5.07 1.69
CA ALA A 79 5.41 5.21 2.98
C ALA A 79 6.80 4.57 2.87
N GLY A 80 7.78 5.32 2.38
CA GLY A 80 9.16 4.89 2.32
C GLY A 80 9.98 5.41 3.50
N TYR A 81 11.07 4.73 3.83
CA TYR A 81 12.09 5.30 4.71
C TYR A 81 12.97 6.25 3.90
N TYR A 82 13.05 7.50 4.34
CA TYR A 82 14.00 8.48 3.80
C TYR A 82 15.28 8.39 4.62
N SER A 83 16.40 8.07 3.97
CA SER A 83 17.78 7.97 4.49
C SER A 83 18.18 6.70 5.28
N ASN A 84 18.61 5.65 4.56
CA ASN A 84 19.70 4.80 5.05
C ASN A 84 21.03 5.46 4.65
N VAL A 85 21.41 6.51 5.36
CA VAL A 85 22.83 6.88 5.44
C VAL A 85 23.35 6.09 6.64
N ASP A 86 23.93 4.91 6.36
CA ASP A 86 25.03 4.40 7.19
C ASP A 86 26.28 5.23 6.88
#